data_AF-A0A9D9MBR0-F1
#
_entry.id   AF-A0A9D9MBR0-F1
#
_cell.length_a   1.000
_cell.length_b   1.000
_cell.length_c   1.000
_cell.angle_alpha   90.00
_cell.angle_beta   90.00
_cell.angle_gamma   90.00
#
_symmetry.space_group_name_H-M   'P 1'
#
loop_
_entity.id
_entity.type
_entity.pdbx_description
1 polymer ?
#
loop_
_entity_poly.entity_id
_entity_poly.type
_entity_poly.pdbx_seq_one_letter_code
_entity_poly.pdbx_strand_id
1 'polypeptide(L)'
;MVVLIVFAIIFAIVGIVGSVVPGLPGPPMSWIGMLLVFFAGKAGERPDPMSLKTLLIWLGVTILVTVLDYIIPIKTTQLTGGHKAASTGAILGLIIGMIVPPVGIILGSLLGAFLGELMVNDKGMWPAFKAGAGAFLGFLLGTGLKLVSSGVMAWLIIKYAFL
;
A
#
# COMPACT_ATOMS: atom_id res chain seq x y z
N MET A 1 8.22 6.76 27.68
CA MET A 1 9.15 6.81 26.52
C MET A 1 9.24 5.48 25.80
N VAL A 2 9.70 4.41 26.46
CA VAL A 2 9.91 3.08 25.82
C VAL A 2 8.63 2.50 25.21
N VAL A 3 7.49 2.63 25.91
CA VAL A 3 6.18 2.15 25.43
C VAL A 3 5.79 2.76 24.07
N LEU A 4 5.99 4.07 23.87
CA LEU A 4 5.67 4.77 22.62
C LEU A 4 6.54 4.27 21.46
N ILE A 5 7.81 3.96 21.72
CA ILE A 5 8.75 3.45 20.71
C ILE A 5 8.36 2.03 20.30
N VAL A 6 7.98 1.18 21.26
CA VAL A 6 7.48 -0.17 20.98
C VAL A 6 6.24 -0.10 20.07
N PHE A 7 5.27 0.75 20.42
CA PHE A 7 4.11 0.96 19.54
C PHE A 7 4.51 1.51 18.16
N ALA A 8 5.44 2.46 18.08
CA ALA A 8 5.90 2.99 16.80
C ALA A 8 6.51 1.91 15.88
N ILE A 9 7.30 1.00 16.45
CA ILE A 9 7.88 -0.14 15.71
C ILE A 9 6.78 -1.09 15.25
N ILE A 10 5.79 -1.38 16.11
CA ILE A 10 4.63 -2.21 15.73
C ILE A 10 3.88 -1.55 14.55
N PHE A 11 3.60 -0.25 14.63
CA PHE A 11 2.94 0.48 13.54
C PHE A 11 3.79 0.52 12.26
N ALA A 12 5.12 0.57 12.35
CA ALA A 12 6.00 0.49 11.20
C ALA A 12 5.93 -0.89 10.52
N ILE A 13 5.95 -1.98 11.30
CA ILE A 13 5.80 -3.34 10.79
C ILE A 13 4.42 -3.53 10.16
N VAL A 14 3.36 -3.09 10.85
CA VAL A 14 1.98 -3.12 10.35
C VAL A 14 1.84 -2.27 9.08
N GLY A 15 2.54 -1.15 8.96
CA GLY A 15 2.54 -0.32 7.76
C GLY A 15 3.22 -0.99 6.56
N ILE A 16 4.32 -1.71 6.78
CA ILE A 16 4.98 -2.52 5.74
C ILE A 16 4.07 -3.67 5.31
N VAL A 17 3.54 -4.44 6.26
CA VAL A 17 2.63 -5.56 5.97
C VAL A 17 1.34 -5.06 5.30
N GLY A 18 0.77 -3.98 5.83
CA GLY A 18 -0.40 -3.29 5.29
C GLY A 18 -0.17 -2.62 3.94
N SER A 19 1.08 -2.48 3.48
CA SER A 19 1.35 -2.04 2.10
C SER A 19 1.09 -3.15 1.10
N VAL A 20 1.19 -4.42 1.51
CA VAL A 20 0.97 -5.62 0.69
C VAL A 20 -0.45 -6.17 0.85
N VAL A 21 -1.00 -6.09 2.07
CA VAL A 21 -2.34 -6.60 2.38
C VAL A 21 -3.41 -5.61 1.89
N PRO A 22 -4.39 -6.05 1.08
CA PRO A 22 -5.47 -5.20 0.58
C PRO A 22 -6.37 -4.77 1.73
N GLY A 23 -6.85 -3.52 1.69
CA GLY A 23 -7.75 -2.95 2.69
C GLY A 23 -7.05 -2.29 3.88
N LEU A 24 -5.77 -2.57 4.11
CA LEU A 24 -4.97 -1.82 5.08
C LEU A 24 -4.26 -0.65 4.39
N PRO A 25 -4.39 0.58 4.90
CA PRO A 25 -3.62 1.70 4.39
C PRO A 25 -2.22 1.67 5.01
N GLY A 26 -1.27 1.00 4.34
CA GLY A 26 0.12 0.89 4.77
C GLY A 26 0.80 2.23 5.13
N PRO A 27 0.86 3.22 4.20
CA PRO A 27 1.53 4.48 4.47
C PRO A 27 0.93 5.26 5.66
N PRO A 28 -0.42 5.35 5.82
CA PRO A 28 -1.01 5.91 7.03
C PRO A 28 -0.61 5.22 8.34
N MET A 29 -0.51 3.89 8.36
CA MET A 29 -0.06 3.16 9.54
C MET A 29 1.41 3.47 9.88
N SER A 30 2.29 3.52 8.87
CA SER A 30 3.68 3.96 9.07
C SER A 30 3.78 5.42 9.54
N TRP A 31 2.90 6.30 9.07
CA TRP A 31 2.86 7.69 9.52
C TRP A 31 2.44 7.82 10.99
N ILE A 32 1.47 7.03 11.45
CA ILE A 32 1.10 6.95 12.88
C ILE A 32 2.31 6.51 13.71
N GLY A 33 3.12 5.58 13.21
CA GLY A 33 4.39 5.21 13.85
C GLY A 33 5.35 6.39 14.02
N MET A 34 5.51 7.23 12.99
CA MET A 34 6.32 8.46 13.09
C MET A 34 5.74 9.48 14.08
N LEU A 35 4.42 9.63 14.12
CA LEU A 35 3.73 10.49 15.08
C LEU A 35 4.06 10.07 16.53
N LEU A 36 4.07 8.76 16.81
CA LEU A 36 4.43 8.23 18.13
C LEU A 36 5.89 8.50 18.50
N VAL A 37 6.81 8.39 17.54
CA VAL A 37 8.23 8.76 17.75
C VAL A 37 8.38 10.25 18.02
N PHE A 38 7.64 11.11 17.31
CA PHE A 38 7.63 12.55 17.54
C PHE A 38 7.22 12.91 18.98
N PHE A 39 6.15 12.30 19.49
CA PHE A 39 5.73 12.49 20.88
C PHE A 39 6.73 11.90 21.89
N ALA A 40 7.34 10.76 21.58
CA ALA A 40 8.38 10.17 22.42
C ALA A 40 9.63 11.06 22.53
N GLY A 41 10.03 11.72 21.44
CA GLY A 41 11.15 12.67 21.41
C GLY A 41 10.86 13.95 22.21
N LYS A 42 9.63 14.49 22.12
CA LYS A 42 9.20 15.65 22.92
C LYS A 42 9.15 15.37 24.42
N ALA A 43 8.83 14.14 24.82
CA ALA A 43 8.72 13.75 26.21
C ALA A 43 10.05 13.31 26.86
N GLY A 44 11.11 13.14 26.07
CA GLY A 44 12.35 12.49 26.50
C GLY A 44 13.65 13.29 26.33
N GLU A 45 13.59 14.61 26.06
CA GLU A 45 14.77 15.48 25.85
C GLU A 45 15.88 14.83 25.00
N ARG A 46 15.50 14.28 23.83
CA ARG A 46 16.46 13.66 22.94
C ARG A 46 17.32 14.69 22.20
N PRO A 47 18.58 14.37 21.86
CA PRO A 47 19.49 15.28 21.17
C PRO A 47 18.98 15.75 19.80
N ASP A 48 18.31 14.86 19.04
CA ASP A 48 17.78 15.15 17.69
C ASP A 48 16.28 14.80 17.59
N PRO A 49 15.37 15.67 18.11
CA PRO A 49 13.95 15.44 17.99
C PRO A 49 13.49 15.62 16.54
N MET A 50 12.65 14.69 16.07
CA MET A 50 12.04 14.78 14.75
C MET A 50 11.30 16.12 14.59
N SER A 51 11.59 16.86 13.52
CA SER A 51 10.95 18.15 13.28
C SER A 51 9.49 18.00 12.85
N LEU A 52 8.62 18.91 13.31
CA LEU A 52 7.23 19.00 12.86
C LEU A 52 7.12 19.12 11.34
N LYS A 53 8.09 19.79 10.69
CA LYS A 53 8.16 19.92 9.23
C LYS A 53 8.27 18.56 8.56
N THR A 54 9.14 17.68 9.05
CA THR A 54 9.32 16.33 8.53
C THR A 54 8.03 15.53 8.64
N LEU A 55 7.37 15.58 9.80
CA LEU A 55 6.10 14.88 10.02
C LEU A 55 5.00 15.34 9.04
N LEU A 56 4.87 16.65 8.81
CA LEU A 56 3.87 17.23 7.89
C LEU A 56 4.18 16.93 6.41
N ILE A 57 5.46 16.95 6.01
CA ILE A 57 5.86 16.55 4.65
C ILE A 57 5.46 15.10 4.40
N TRP A 58 5.75 14.21 5.34
CA TRP A 58 5.39 12.80 5.22
C TRP A 58 3.89 12.54 5.32
N LEU A 59 3.11 13.40 6.01
CA LEU A 59 1.65 13.36 5.95
C LEU A 59 1.16 13.64 4.53
N GLY A 60 1.72 14.67 3.88
CA GLY A 60 1.42 14.98 2.48
C GLY A 60 1.77 13.83 1.54
N VAL A 61 2.96 13.22 1.70
CA VAL A 61 3.38 12.04 0.91
C VAL A 61 2.42 10.86 1.15
N THR A 62 2.03 10.62 2.41
CA THR A 62 1.11 9.54 2.78
C THR A 62 -0.25 9.69 2.10
N ILE A 63 -0.82 10.91 2.12
CA ILE A 63 -2.09 11.21 1.43
C ILE A 63 -1.92 11.01 -0.07
N LEU A 64 -0.85 11.56 -0.65
CA LEU A 64 -0.58 11.47 -2.08
C LEU A 64 -0.44 10.01 -2.54
N VAL A 65 0.37 9.20 -1.85
CA VAL A 65 0.57 7.78 -2.17
C VAL A 65 -0.73 7.00 -2.02
N THR A 66 -1.53 7.27 -0.98
CA THR A 66 -2.82 6.59 -0.77
C THR A 66 -3.80 6.91 -1.91
N VAL A 67 -3.85 8.18 -2.36
CA VAL A 67 -4.69 8.59 -3.49
C VAL A 67 -4.19 7.98 -4.80
N LEU A 68 -2.88 8.03 -5.05
CA LEU A 68 -2.27 7.45 -6.25
C LEU A 68 -2.49 5.95 -6.33
N ASP A 69 -2.37 5.24 -5.21
CA ASP A 69 -2.63 3.80 -5.16
C ASP A 69 -4.07 3.44 -5.51
N TYR A 70 -5.05 4.29 -5.20
CA TYR A 70 -6.42 4.06 -5.64
C TYR A 70 -6.62 4.37 -7.13
N ILE A 71 -5.97 5.44 -7.62
CA ILE A 71 -6.16 5.92 -8.99
C ILE A 71 -5.38 5.08 -10.02
N ILE A 72 -4.16 4.65 -9.71
CA ILE A 72 -3.28 3.94 -10.64
C ILE A 72 -3.92 2.64 -11.14
N PRO A 73 -4.41 1.71 -10.29
CA PRO A 73 -5.04 0.47 -10.76
C PRO A 73 -6.23 0.74 -11.66
N ILE A 74 -7.07 1.72 -11.31
CA ILE A 74 -8.26 2.08 -12.10
C ILE A 74 -7.85 2.62 -13.48
N LYS A 75 -6.90 3.57 -13.51
CA LYS A 75 -6.43 4.15 -14.77
C LYS A 75 -5.69 3.13 -15.63
N THR A 76 -4.81 2.30 -15.06
CA THR A 76 -4.08 1.29 -15.82
C THR A 76 -5.04 0.26 -16.42
N THR A 77 -6.06 -0.16 -15.66
CA THR A 77 -7.13 -1.05 -16.17
C THR A 77 -7.87 -0.41 -17.36
N GLN A 78 -8.27 0.86 -17.24
CA GLN A 78 -8.96 1.59 -18.31
C GLN A 78 -8.07 1.80 -19.55
N LEU A 79 -6.78 2.08 -19.36
CA LEU A 79 -5.80 2.22 -20.44
C LEU A 79 -5.62 0.91 -21.21
N THR A 80 -5.72 -0.23 -20.53
CA THR A 80 -5.71 -1.55 -21.17
C THR A 80 -7.04 -1.98 -21.79
N GLY A 81 -8.06 -1.10 -21.77
CA GLY A 81 -9.38 -1.36 -22.33
C GLY A 81 -10.32 -2.16 -21.43
N GLY A 82 -9.97 -2.31 -20.15
CA GLY A 82 -10.78 -3.01 -19.14
C GLY A 82 -11.77 -2.10 -18.42
N HIS A 83 -12.86 -2.70 -17.92
CA HIS A 83 -13.83 -2.06 -17.07
C HIS A 83 -13.39 -2.04 -15.60
N LYS A 84 -14.13 -1.29 -14.78
CA LYS A 84 -13.93 -1.30 -13.31
C LYS A 84 -14.07 -2.70 -12.71
N ALA A 85 -14.78 -3.61 -13.39
CA ALA A 85 -14.98 -4.99 -12.97
C ALA A 85 -13.67 -5.80 -12.94
N ALA A 86 -12.72 -5.53 -13.84
CA ALA A 86 -11.38 -6.12 -13.76
C ALA A 86 -10.63 -5.70 -12.49
N SER A 87 -10.70 -4.42 -12.12
CA SER A 87 -10.06 -3.92 -10.89
C SER A 87 -10.70 -4.52 -9.63
N THR A 88 -12.04 -4.56 -9.56
CA THR A 88 -12.76 -5.19 -8.44
C THR A 88 -12.49 -6.69 -8.37
N GLY A 89 -12.48 -7.37 -9.51
CA GLY A 89 -12.13 -8.78 -9.63
C GLY A 89 -10.69 -9.04 -9.17
N ALA A 90 -9.74 -8.16 -9.50
CA ALA A 90 -8.37 -8.23 -9.02
C ALA A 90 -8.29 -8.17 -7.49
N ILE A 91 -9.05 -7.26 -6.87
CA ILE A 91 -9.08 -7.11 -5.41
C ILE A 91 -9.68 -8.35 -4.75
N LEU A 92 -10.81 -8.86 -5.24
CA LEU A 92 -11.44 -10.07 -4.70
C LEU A 92 -10.55 -11.30 -4.87
N GLY A 93 -9.97 -11.47 -6.05
CA GLY A 93 -9.03 -12.54 -6.34
C GLY A 93 -7.77 -12.45 -5.50
N LEU A 94 -7.32 -11.24 -5.14
CA LEU A 94 -6.20 -11.04 -4.24
C LEU A 94 -6.55 -11.44 -2.80
N ILE A 95 -7.74 -11.10 -2.31
CA ILE A 95 -8.22 -11.51 -0.97
C ILE A 95 -8.25 -13.04 -0.86
N ILE A 96 -8.80 -13.72 -1.87
CA ILE A 96 -8.83 -15.20 -1.92
C ILE A 96 -7.40 -15.75 -2.06
N GLY A 97 -6.57 -15.08 -2.87
CA GLY A 97 -5.17 -15.40 -3.12
C GLY A 97 -4.26 -15.32 -1.91
N MET A 98 -4.63 -14.58 -0.86
CA MET A 98 -3.85 -14.48 0.39
C MET A 98 -3.74 -15.80 1.15
N ILE A 99 -4.52 -16.83 0.82
CA ILE A 99 -4.41 -18.17 1.45
C ILE A 99 -3.05 -18.81 1.14
N VAL A 100 -2.48 -18.54 -0.04
CA VAL A 100 -1.17 -19.07 -0.47
C VAL A 100 -0.27 -17.96 -0.99
N PRO A 101 0.20 -17.03 -0.13
CA PRO A 101 1.13 -15.98 -0.56
C PRO A 101 2.51 -16.57 -0.88
N PRO A 102 3.30 -16.04 -1.86
CA PRO A 102 3.00 -14.93 -2.77
C PRO A 102 2.30 -15.35 -4.08
N VAL A 103 2.34 -16.64 -4.41
CA VAL A 103 1.86 -17.17 -5.70
C VAL A 103 0.36 -16.97 -5.85
N GLY A 104 -0.42 -17.21 -4.79
CA GLY A 104 -1.86 -17.01 -4.75
C GLY A 104 -2.26 -15.54 -4.86
N ILE A 105 -1.48 -14.60 -4.33
CA ILE A 105 -1.73 -13.15 -4.50
C ILE A 105 -1.62 -12.75 -5.97
N ILE A 106 -0.55 -13.21 -6.63
CA ILE A 106 -0.28 -12.90 -8.04
C ILE A 106 -1.32 -13.58 -8.95
N LEU A 107 -1.49 -14.90 -8.81
CA LEU A 107 -2.42 -15.65 -9.63
C LEU A 107 -3.88 -15.28 -9.34
N GLY A 108 -4.22 -15.11 -8.07
CA GLY A 108 -5.56 -14.75 -7.63
C GLY A 108 -5.98 -13.38 -8.16
N SER A 109 -5.13 -12.37 -8.04
CA SER A 109 -5.43 -11.04 -8.60
C SER A 109 -5.53 -11.06 -10.13
N LEU A 110 -4.64 -11.78 -10.82
CA LEU A 110 -4.68 -11.87 -12.29
C LEU A 110 -5.93 -12.62 -12.79
N LEU A 111 -6.23 -13.78 -12.20
CA LEU A 111 -7.41 -14.59 -12.53
C LEU A 111 -8.70 -13.88 -12.13
N GLY A 112 -8.74 -13.25 -10.96
CA GLY A 112 -9.87 -12.47 -10.51
C GLY A 112 -10.16 -11.29 -11.43
N ALA A 113 -9.13 -10.58 -11.88
CA ALA A 113 -9.27 -9.48 -12.84
C ALA A 113 -9.76 -9.97 -14.19
N PHE A 114 -9.21 -11.08 -14.67
CA PHE A 114 -9.59 -11.71 -15.93
C PHE A 114 -11.06 -12.17 -15.92
N LEU A 115 -11.48 -12.89 -14.87
CA LEU A 115 -12.86 -13.35 -14.72
C LEU A 115 -13.83 -12.19 -14.52
N GLY A 116 -13.43 -11.17 -13.74
CA GLY A 116 -14.23 -9.96 -13.53
C GLY A 116 -14.47 -9.17 -14.81
N GLU A 117 -13.47 -9.09 -15.70
CA GLU A 117 -13.66 -8.50 -17.02
C GLU A 117 -14.51 -9.37 -17.93
N LEU A 118 -14.28 -10.68 -17.94
CA LEU A 118 -15.00 -11.62 -18.82
C LEU A 118 -16.51 -11.63 -18.53
N MET A 119 -16.92 -11.42 -17.27
CA MET A 119 -18.33 -11.33 -16.88
C MET A 119 -19.03 -10.06 -17.36
N VAL A 120 -18.28 -8.99 -17.66
CA VAL A 120 -18.83 -7.68 -18.03
C VAL A 120 -18.63 -7.36 -19.51
N ASN A 121 -17.63 -7.97 -20.14
CA ASN A 121 -17.19 -7.63 -21.48
C ASN A 121 -17.19 -8.87 -22.39
N ASP A 122 -18.20 -8.97 -23.25
CA ASP A 122 -18.36 -10.06 -24.22
C ASP A 122 -17.39 -9.98 -25.42
N LYS A 123 -16.39 -9.09 -25.37
CA LYS A 123 -15.43 -8.86 -26.47
C LYS A 123 -14.36 -9.96 -26.62
N GLY A 124 -14.46 -11.05 -25.85
CA GLY A 124 -13.62 -12.24 -25.98
C GLY A 124 -12.43 -12.31 -25.00
N MET A 125 -11.73 -13.45 -25.04
CA MET A 125 -10.70 -13.83 -24.06
C MET A 125 -9.45 -12.93 -24.09
N TRP A 126 -9.04 -12.48 -25.28
CA TRP A 126 -7.81 -11.72 -25.45
C TRP A 126 -7.88 -10.28 -24.88
N PRO A 127 -8.98 -9.52 -25.10
CA PRO A 127 -9.20 -8.26 -24.39
C PRO A 127 -9.28 -8.41 -22.87
N ALA A 128 -9.94 -9.46 -22.37
CA ALA A 128 -10.05 -9.72 -20.93
C ALA A 128 -8.68 -9.96 -20.28
N PHE A 129 -7.78 -10.69 -20.96
CA PHE A 129 -6.41 -10.90 -20.48
C PHE A 129 -5.60 -9.61 -20.45
N LYS A 130 -5.70 -8.77 -21.50
CA LYS A 130 -5.03 -7.45 -21.53
C LYS A 130 -5.52 -6.55 -20.40
N ALA A 131 -6.82 -6.51 -20.17
CA ALA A 131 -7.43 -5.77 -19.06
C ALA A 131 -6.94 -6.27 -17.68
N GLY A 132 -6.92 -7.59 -17.49
CA GLY A 132 -6.42 -8.21 -16.26
C GLY A 132 -4.93 -7.93 -16.02
N ALA A 133 -4.11 -8.00 -17.07
CA ALA A 133 -2.69 -7.64 -16.99
C ALA A 133 -2.50 -6.15 -16.64
N GLY A 134 -3.33 -5.25 -17.19
CA GLY A 134 -3.31 -3.83 -16.82
C GLY A 134 -3.70 -3.58 -15.37
N ALA A 135 -4.75 -4.22 -14.88
CA ALA A 135 -5.17 -4.14 -13.48
C ALA A 135 -4.05 -4.64 -12.55
N PHE A 136 -3.44 -5.78 -12.87
CA PHE A 136 -2.33 -6.34 -12.12
C PHE A 136 -1.09 -5.44 -12.12
N LEU A 137 -0.71 -4.88 -13.27
CA LEU A 137 0.41 -3.94 -13.36
C LEU A 137 0.14 -2.68 -12.52
N GLY A 138 -1.08 -2.15 -12.57
CA GLY A 138 -1.49 -1.01 -11.76
C GLY A 138 -1.45 -1.32 -10.26
N PHE A 139 -1.88 -2.51 -9.85
CA PHE A 139 -1.77 -2.99 -8.48
C PHE A 139 -0.31 -3.10 -8.01
N LEU A 140 0.58 -3.67 -8.83
CA LEU A 140 2.01 -3.75 -8.51
C LEU A 140 2.64 -2.37 -8.34
N LEU A 141 2.31 -1.42 -9.21
CA LEU A 141 2.80 -0.04 -9.11
C LEU A 141 2.28 0.65 -7.84
N GLY A 142 1.01 0.51 -7.50
CA GLY A 142 0.43 1.06 -6.26
C GLY A 142 1.06 0.45 -5.00
N THR A 143 1.15 -0.88 -4.96
CA THR A 143 1.80 -1.63 -3.88
C THR A 143 3.27 -1.25 -3.74
N GLY A 144 4.00 -1.11 -4.85
CA GLY A 144 5.41 -0.68 -4.85
C GLY A 144 5.59 0.73 -4.25
N LEU A 145 4.76 1.69 -4.65
CA LEU A 145 4.77 3.05 -4.09
C LEU A 145 4.49 3.04 -2.58
N LYS A 146 3.49 2.26 -2.13
CA LYS A 146 3.21 2.07 -0.70
C LYS A 146 4.39 1.44 0.03
N LEU A 147 4.99 0.40 -0.52
CA LEU A 147 6.09 -0.32 0.11
C LEU A 147 7.32 0.57 0.29
N VAL A 148 7.67 1.35 -0.75
CA VAL A 148 8.79 2.29 -0.70
C VAL A 148 8.51 3.39 0.33
N SER A 149 7.35 4.02 0.29
CA SER A 149 7.01 5.08 1.24
C SER A 149 6.96 4.57 2.68
N SER A 150 6.29 3.45 2.95
CA SER A 150 6.24 2.81 4.26
C SER A 150 7.62 2.35 4.74
N GLY A 151 8.47 1.85 3.85
CA GLY A 151 9.84 1.45 4.15
C GLY A 151 10.74 2.62 4.54
N VAL A 152 10.66 3.74 3.82
CA VAL A 152 11.40 4.96 4.20
C VAL A 152 10.90 5.51 5.54
N MET A 153 9.59 5.51 5.78
CA MET A 153 9.03 5.92 7.07
C MET A 153 9.48 5.00 8.22
N ALA A 154 9.51 3.68 8.00
CA ALA A 154 10.05 2.72 8.96
C ALA A 154 11.53 2.99 9.28
N TRP A 155 12.35 3.29 8.27
CA TRP A 155 13.74 3.68 8.49
C TRP A 155 13.86 4.97 9.30
N LEU A 156 13.03 5.98 9.03
CA LEU A 156 13.00 7.22 9.81
C LEU A 156 12.58 6.95 11.27
N ILE A 157 11.59 6.08 11.50
CA ILE A 157 11.18 5.66 12.84
C ILE A 157 12.37 5.06 13.59
N ILE A 158 13.12 4.14 12.98
CA ILE A 158 14.29 3.52 13.61
C ILE A 158 15.37 4.57 13.88
N LYS A 159 15.65 5.45 12.91
CA LYS A 159 16.63 6.53 13.06
C LYS A 159 16.29 7.40 14.27
N TYR A 160 15.11 8.03 14.30
CA TYR A 160 14.75 8.94 15.40
C TYR A 160 14.40 8.22 16.73
N ALA A 161 14.20 6.90 16.70
CA ALA A 161 13.98 6.12 17.91
C ALA A 161 15.26 5.69 18.62
N PHE A 162 16.36 5.47 17.89
CA PHE A 162 17.58 4.84 18.42
C PHE A 162 18.90 5.57 18.12
N LEU A 163 18.95 6.42 17.09
CA LEU A 163 20.11 7.24 16.70
C LEU A 163 19.88 8.70 17.09
#